data_AF-U1N875-F1
#
_entry.id   AF-U1N875-F1
#
_cell.length_a   1.000
_cell.length_b   1.000
_cell.length_c   1.000
_cell.angle_alpha   90.00
_cell.angle_beta   90.00
_cell.angle_gamma   90.00
#
_symmetry.space_group_name_H-M   'P 1'
#
loop_
_entity.id
_entity.type
_entity.pdbx_description
1 polymer ?
#
loop_
_entity_poly.entity_id
_entity_poly.type
_entity_poly.pdbx_seq_one_letter_code
_entity_poly.pdbx_strand_id
1 'polypeptide(L)'
;MFGGGGMNPRKMKQMMKQMGIDVTELDAEEVIIKTAETELRFSDPQVTRMDAQGQETYQIMVSQLRQIAQSSSQAQNQSQLQLHKQIPLRKVSHKKMWLS
;
A
#
# COMPACT_ATOMS: atom_id res chain seq x y z
N MET A 1 -42.54 -22.44 -2.57
CA MET A 1 -41.39 -23.36 -2.55
C MET A 1 -40.14 -22.56 -2.90
N PHE A 2 -39.43 -21.99 -1.91
CA PHE A 2 -38.10 -21.44 -2.13
C PHE A 2 -37.10 -22.58 -1.94
N GLY A 3 -36.70 -23.20 -3.05
CA GLY A 3 -35.74 -24.29 -3.07
C GLY A 3 -34.36 -23.79 -2.66
N GLY A 4 -34.11 -23.74 -1.35
CA GLY A 4 -32.82 -23.49 -0.72
C GLY A 4 -31.84 -24.65 -0.90
N GLY A 5 -31.69 -25.14 -2.13
CA GLY A 5 -30.64 -26.08 -2.51
C GLY A 5 -29.56 -25.31 -3.25
N GLY A 6 -28.64 -24.67 -2.51
CA GLY A 6 -27.48 -24.02 -3.08
C GLY A 6 -26.78 -24.96 -4.06
N MET A 7 -26.63 -24.52 -5.31
CA MET A 7 -26.06 -25.33 -6.38
C MET A 7 -24.66 -25.82 -5.97
N ASN A 8 -24.37 -27.11 -6.17
CA ASN A 8 -23.10 -27.71 -5.73
C ASN A 8 -21.92 -26.96 -6.38
N PRO A 9 -20.95 -26.42 -5.60
CA PRO A 9 -19.81 -25.65 -6.11
C PRO A 9 -19.01 -26.36 -7.21
N ARG A 10 -18.91 -27.70 -7.14
CA ARG A 10 -18.22 -28.51 -8.16
C ARG A 10 -18.92 -28.46 -9.51
N LYS A 11 -20.26 -28.48 -9.51
CA LYS A 11 -21.07 -28.37 -10.73
C LYS A 11 -20.93 -26.98 -11.34
N MET A 12 -20.91 -25.93 -10.52
CA MET A 12 -20.70 -24.56 -11.01
C MET A 12 -19.33 -24.39 -11.66
N LYS A 13 -18.25 -24.89 -11.04
CA LYS A 13 -16.90 -24.85 -11.64
C LYS A 13 -16.84 -25.59 -12.98
N GLN A 14 -17.51 -26.74 -13.09
CA GLN A 14 -17.59 -27.50 -14.34
C GLN A 14 -18.37 -26.73 -15.42
N MET A 15 -19.48 -26.10 -15.05
CA MET A 15 -20.27 -25.28 -15.98
C MET A 15 -19.48 -24.05 -16.45
N MET A 16 -18.78 -23.36 -15.56
CA MET A 16 -17.91 -22.22 -15.92
C MET A 16 -16.86 -22.65 -16.96
N LYS A 17 -16.19 -23.78 -16.71
CA LYS A 17 -15.22 -24.33 -17.66
C LYS A 17 -15.84 -24.66 -19.02
N GLN A 18 -17.06 -25.20 -19.06
CA GLN A 18 -17.78 -25.47 -20.31
C GLN A 18 -18.16 -24.18 -21.06
N MET A 19 -18.38 -23.08 -20.35
CA MET A 19 -18.61 -21.75 -20.94
C MET A 19 -17.31 -21.05 -21.34
N GLY A 20 -16.15 -21.71 -21.22
CA GLY A 20 -14.85 -21.12 -21.52
C GLY A 20 -14.40 -20.09 -20.48
N ILE A 21 -14.90 -20.21 -19.25
CA ILE A 21 -14.51 -19.38 -18.11
C ILE A 21 -13.60 -20.19 -17.20
N ASP A 22 -12.36 -19.77 -17.07
CA ASP A 22 -11.37 -20.39 -16.19
C ASP A 22 -11.12 -19.52 -14.95
N VAL A 23 -11.33 -20.12 -13.77
CA VAL A 23 -11.11 -19.47 -12.48
C VAL A 23 -9.93 -20.13 -11.77
N THR A 24 -8.93 -19.32 -11.44
CA THR A 24 -7.68 -19.76 -10.82
C THR A 24 -7.36 -18.90 -9.60
N GLU A 25 -7.09 -19.53 -8.46
CA GLU A 25 -6.48 -18.86 -7.31
C GLU A 25 -4.98 -18.69 -7.58
N LEU A 26 -4.46 -17.48 -7.37
CA LEU A 26 -3.06 -17.16 -7.56
C LEU A 26 -2.37 -17.09 -6.20
N ASP A 27 -1.26 -17.80 -6.07
CA ASP A 27 -0.36 -17.72 -4.92
C ASP A 27 0.53 -16.49 -5.07
N ALA A 28 -0.01 -15.34 -4.67
CA ALA A 28 0.63 -14.04 -4.82
C ALA A 28 1.24 -13.60 -3.49
N GLU A 29 2.55 -13.30 -3.49
CA GLU A 29 3.22 -12.73 -2.32
C GLU A 29 2.86 -11.25 -2.08
N GLU A 30 2.59 -10.52 -3.17
CA GLU A 30 2.34 -9.08 -3.13
C GLU A 30 1.45 -8.59 -4.27
N VAL A 31 0.63 -7.56 -3.98
CA VAL A 31 -0.05 -6.74 -4.99
C VAL A 31 0.39 -5.29 -4.85
N ILE A 32 0.78 -4.68 -5.97
CA ILE A 32 1.08 -3.25 -6.07
C ILE A 32 0.10 -2.59 -7.03
N ILE A 33 -0.72 -1.67 -6.51
CA ILE A 33 -1.60 -0.82 -7.33
C ILE A 33 -0.93 0.54 -7.46
N LYS A 34 -0.48 0.87 -8.68
CA LYS A 34 0.15 2.15 -9.00
C LYS A 34 -0.80 3.01 -9.80
N THR A 35 -1.07 4.22 -9.32
CA THR A 35 -1.80 5.25 -10.05
C THR A 35 -0.88 6.45 -10.29
N ALA A 36 -1.37 7.49 -10.97
CA ALA A 36 -0.62 8.73 -11.15
C ALA A 36 -0.34 9.47 -9.83
N GLU A 37 -1.14 9.22 -8.78
CA GLU A 37 -1.11 9.98 -7.53
C GLU A 37 -0.53 9.19 -6.36
N THR A 38 -0.70 7.86 -6.36
CA THR A 38 -0.37 7.04 -5.20
C THR A 38 0.06 5.63 -5.57
N GLU A 39 0.76 5.01 -4.63
CA GLU A 39 1.14 3.61 -4.69
C GLU A 39 0.58 2.90 -3.45
N LEU A 40 -0.23 1.87 -3.68
CA LEU A 40 -0.77 0.99 -2.65
C LEU A 40 -0.05 -0.34 -2.74
N ARG A 41 0.48 -0.82 -1.61
CA ARG A 41 1.24 -2.07 -1.53
C ARG A 41 0.60 -2.97 -0.48
N PHE A 42 0.23 -4.18 -0.89
CA PHE A 42 -0.42 -5.18 -0.05
C PHE A 42 0.44 -6.44 -0.01
N SER A 43 0.85 -6.85 1.19
CA SER A 43 1.50 -8.14 1.43
C SER A 43 0.46 -9.22 1.68
N ASP A 44 0.78 -10.46 1.28
CA ASP A 44 -0.06 -11.66 1.48
C ASP A 44 -1.52 -11.50 0.99
N PRO A 45 -1.76 -11.00 -0.25
CA PRO A 45 -3.12 -10.87 -0.78
C PRO A 45 -3.71 -12.22 -1.19
N GLN A 46 -5.02 -12.38 -1.02
CA GLN A 46 -5.75 -13.46 -1.70
C GLN A 46 -6.19 -12.97 -3.08
N VAL A 47 -5.65 -13.57 -4.14
CA VAL A 47 -5.92 -13.17 -5.52
C VAL A 47 -6.61 -14.29 -6.29
N THR A 48 -7.74 -13.97 -6.91
CA THR A 48 -8.44 -14.87 -7.83
C THR A 48 -8.47 -14.25 -9.22
N ARG A 49 -7.97 -14.98 -10.22
CA ARG A 49 -8.09 -14.61 -11.63
C ARG A 49 -9.25 -15.36 -12.28
N MET A 50 -10.07 -14.64 -13.03
CA MET A 50 -11.10 -15.18 -13.91
C MET A 50 -10.76 -14.79 -15.34
N ASP A 51 -10.58 -15.77 -16.22
CA ASP A 51 -10.47 -15.55 -17.67
C ASP A 51 -11.78 -15.97 -18.31
N ALA A 52 -12.46 -15.03 -18.98
CA ALA A 52 -13.64 -15.29 -19.78
C ALA A 52 -13.37 -14.86 -21.22
N GLN A 53 -13.21 -15.83 -22.13
CA GLN A 53 -13.02 -15.58 -23.56
C GLN A 53 -11.85 -14.61 -23.88
N GLY A 54 -10.77 -14.67 -23.10
CA GLY A 54 -9.59 -13.81 -23.27
C GLY A 54 -9.68 -12.47 -22.56
N GLN A 55 -10.76 -12.21 -21.81
CA GLN A 55 -10.85 -11.07 -20.89
C GLN A 55 -10.55 -11.55 -19.47
N GLU A 56 -9.44 -11.06 -18.92
CA GLU A 56 -9.04 -11.38 -17.56
C GLU A 56 -9.60 -10.36 -16.56
N THR A 57 -10.19 -10.86 -15.48
CA THR A 57 -10.60 -10.08 -14.31
C THR A 57 -9.90 -10.62 -13.08
N TYR A 58 -9.36 -9.73 -12.25
CA TYR A 58 -8.66 -10.08 -11.02
C TYR A 58 -9.47 -9.57 -9.82
N GLN A 59 -9.77 -10.47 -8.89
CA GLN A 59 -10.35 -10.14 -7.60
C GLN A 59 -9.25 -10.23 -6.54
N ILE A 60 -9.03 -9.13 -5.84
CA ILE A 60 -7.99 -9.00 -4.81
C ILE A 60 -8.68 -8.77 -3.48
N MET A 61 -8.46 -9.66 -2.51
CA MET A 61 -8.92 -9.50 -1.14
C MET A 61 -7.72 -9.34 -0.21
N VAL A 62 -7.76 -8.28 0.60
CA VAL A 62 -6.68 -7.90 1.52
C VAL A 62 -7.26 -7.58 2.89
N SER A 63 -6.54 -7.94 3.95
CA SER A 63 -6.98 -7.70 5.34
C SER A 63 -6.55 -6.34 5.88
N GLN A 64 -5.48 -5.74 5.34
CA GLN A 64 -4.89 -4.49 5.82
C GLN A 64 -4.41 -3.63 4.64
N LEU A 65 -4.62 -2.32 4.71
CA LEU A 65 -4.15 -1.36 3.70
C LEU A 65 -2.92 -0.60 4.22
N ARG A 66 -1.77 -0.74 3.56
CA ARG A 66 -0.62 0.17 3.73
C ARG A 66 -0.51 1.09 2.54
N GLN A 67 -0.84 2.36 2.75
CA GLN A 67 -0.60 3.41 1.77
C GLN A 67 0.84 3.91 1.93
N ILE A 68 1.63 3.83 0.87
CA ILE A 68 2.90 4.55 0.80
C ILE A 68 2.59 5.82 0.03
N ALA A 69 2.36 6.93 0.75
CA ALA A 69 2.35 8.23 0.12
C ALA A 69 3.71 8.41 -0.57
N GLN A 70 3.72 8.71 -1.87
CA GLN A 70 4.95 9.08 -2.55
C GLN A 70 5.54 10.24 -1.76
N SER A 71 6.63 9.97 -1.06
CA SER A 71 7.31 10.96 -0.26
C SER A 71 7.76 12.02 -1.26
N SER A 72 7.18 13.21 -1.17
CA SER A 72 7.75 14.42 -1.73
C SER A 72 9.04 14.71 -0.95
N SER A 73 10.05 13.90 -1.23
CA SER A 73 11.42 13.96 -0.71
C SER A 73 12.12 15.16 -1.30
N GLN A 74 11.62 16.38 -1.03
CA GLN A 74 12.27 17.64 -1.37
C GLN A 74 11.93 18.80 -0.40
N ALA A 75 10.86 18.71 0.40
CA ALA A 75 10.46 19.82 1.28
C ALA A 75 11.15 19.84 2.67
N GLN A 76 11.61 18.70 3.19
CA GLN A 76 12.14 18.62 4.56
C GLN A 76 13.63 19.01 4.70
N ASN A 77 14.39 19.06 3.59
CA ASN A 77 15.82 19.39 3.65
C ASN A 77 16.09 20.91 3.66
N GLN A 78 15.12 21.76 3.29
CA GLN A 78 15.32 23.22 3.25
C GLN A 78 15.09 23.91 4.60
N SER A 79 14.25 23.36 5.48
CA SER A 79 13.95 23.96 6.78
C SER A 79 15.11 23.82 7.79
N GLN A 80 15.95 22.79 7.66
CA GLN A 80 17.07 22.54 8.57
C GLN A 80 18.29 23.43 8.28
N LEU A 81 18.48 23.85 7.02
CA LEU A 81 19.56 24.75 6.60
C LEU A 81 19.33 26.22 6.98
N GLN A 82 18.08 26.63 7.24
CA GLN A 82 17.77 28.00 7.66
C GLN A 82 17.93 28.22 9.18
N LEU A 83 17.65 27.20 10.00
CA LEU A 83 17.81 27.27 11.46
C LEU A 83 19.27 27.52 11.90
N HIS A 84 20.25 27.02 11.14
CA HIS A 84 21.67 27.16 11.50
C HIS A 84 22.24 28.58 11.25
N LYS A 85 21.50 29.47 10.58
CA LYS A 85 21.97 30.83 10.27
C LYS A 85 21.59 31.90 11.31
N GLN A 86 20.92 31.52 12.41
CA GLN A 86 20.25 32.49 13.27
C GLN A 86 20.60 32.40 14.77
N ILE A 87 21.74 31.81 15.13
CA ILE A 87 22.25 31.85 16.50
C ILE A 87 23.29 32.97 16.63
N PRO A 88 22.99 34.10 17.29
CA PRO A 88 24.01 35.11 17.57
C PRO A 88 24.98 34.61 18.64
N LEU A 89 26.28 34.66 18.34
CA LEU A 89 27.37 34.33 19.27
C LEU A 89 27.38 35.34 20.43
N ARG A 90 26.94 34.88 21.61
CA ARG A 90 26.93 35.69 22.83
C ARG A 90 28.35 35.70 23.42
N LYS A 91 29.01 36.85 23.42
CA LYS A 91 30.36 37.01 24.02
C LYS A 91 30.29 36.83 25.54
N VAL A 92 31.05 35.89 26.08
CA VAL A 92 31.22 35.68 27.53
C VAL A 92 32.34 36.61 28.01
N SER A 93 32.03 37.52 28.94
CA SER A 93 33.00 38.40 29.60
C SER A 93 33.25 37.91 31.02
N HIS A 94 34.46 37.43 31.30
CA HIS A 94 34.91 37.06 32.64
C HIS A 94 35.25 38.30 33.47
N LYS A 95 34.71 38.43 34.69
CA LYS A 95 35.32 39.28 35.73
C LYS A 95 35.25 38.63 37.12
N LYS A 96 36.45 38.48 37.68
CA LYS A 96 36.86 37.88 38.95
C LYS A 96 36.24 38.63 40.16
N MET A 97 35.71 37.91 41.15
CA MET A 97 36.33 37.53 42.45
C MET A 97 36.62 38.74 43.36
N TRP A 98 35.83 38.89 44.43
CA TRP A 98 36.05 39.85 45.53
C TRP A 98 36.80 39.17 46.69
N LEU A 99 37.74 39.90 47.30
CA LEU A 99 38.49 39.54 48.51
C LEU A 99 37.72 39.92 49.79
N SER A 100 38.08 39.20 50.85
CA SER A 100 37.88 39.41 52.30
C SER A 100 36.54 39.00 52.92
#